data_AF-A0A538FS57-F1
#
_entry.id   AF-A0A538FS57-F1
#
_cell.length_a   1.000
_cell.length_b   1.000
_cell.length_c   1.000
_cell.angle_alpha   90.00
_cell.angle_beta   90.00
_cell.angle_gamma   90.00
#
_symmetry.space_group_name_H-M   'P 1'
#
loop_
_entity.id
_entity.type
_entity.pdbx_description
1 polymer ?
#
loop_
_entity_poly.entity_id
_entity_poly.type
_entity_poly.pdbx_seq_one_letter_code
_entity_poly.pdbx_strand_id
1 'polypeptide(L)'
;MGLRVCLVTPFAWSRPHDVNEHVDGLARELRHLGHEVTVLAPSTRAADLVAGRRALLDGVSAEVIALGPAFPVSRRSRIGVPVGVRANLALAMERGRFDIVHGFEPALPSLSYLALRDSHALGVATFLSAERLAYPPGKPQRERLLSRIDALLATSPEVAEAAAIRLPGDYRIVFPGVDAELFRPEQKLKRVVLEWRPTDRQLTRSVLRELRQLPDWEVVLLRTKALSGRPTIPRALVGRVSVRTARDGPARAVLLNEAVIFVPALDGLDRVALEAAAAGAAIAAPPGLRMQPELGGAATARLAEDDELREREGRENRERAERQTFAELAREHDALYGKLAKRRRARGESDPLSGREWIVCDLHMHTSWSHDCAIEVHDLLAYAATEGLGAIAITDHNVFGGALEALAAKTGLTVIPGEEVKTGDQGEVIGLFLSEEIPRDLPFADTLAAIHEQGGLVYLPHPFDRMHSIPDAATLRRHLDEIDVFEVYNARLLFDAYNEEALRFARKYNLTMGAGSDAHVLQGVGTGALRMREFRDRDEFLASLRSAQVLRRPKSLLYLQSLKWAAQAKERVR
;
A
#
# COMPACT_ATOMS: atom_id res chain seq x y z
N MET A 1 -12.73 14.11 9.11
CA MET A 1 -11.81 15.08 8.49
C MET A 1 -11.55 14.57 7.08
N GLY A 2 -11.73 15.38 6.05
CA GLY A 2 -11.49 14.94 4.67
C GLY A 2 -10.03 14.55 4.46
N LEU A 3 -9.79 13.45 3.76
CA LEU A 3 -8.45 12.96 3.40
C LEU A 3 -8.21 13.21 1.91
N ARG A 4 -6.95 13.35 1.51
CA ARG A 4 -6.53 13.34 0.11
C ARG A 4 -6.27 11.91 -0.36
N VAL A 5 -7.15 11.38 -1.18
CA VAL A 5 -7.13 9.98 -1.60
C VAL A 5 -6.79 9.89 -3.09
N CYS A 6 -5.77 9.11 -3.41
CA CYS A 6 -5.44 8.75 -4.78
C CYS A 6 -5.85 7.30 -5.06
N LEU A 7 -6.86 7.10 -5.91
CA LEU A 7 -7.23 5.78 -6.40
C LEU A 7 -6.49 5.50 -7.70
N VAL A 8 -5.90 4.31 -7.85
CA VAL A 8 -5.07 3.98 -9.01
C VAL A 8 -5.55 2.70 -9.66
N THR A 9 -6.02 2.79 -10.90
CA THR A 9 -6.45 1.63 -11.69
C THR A 9 -5.38 1.25 -12.73
N PRO A 10 -5.18 -0.04 -13.01
CA PRO A 10 -4.23 -0.47 -14.02
C PRO A 10 -4.85 -0.51 -15.43
N PHE A 11 -6.16 -0.30 -15.55
CA PHE A 11 -6.89 -0.44 -16.80
C PHE A 11 -7.19 0.90 -17.44
N ALA A 12 -7.14 0.95 -18.78
CA ALA A 12 -7.34 2.19 -19.51
C ALA A 12 -8.74 2.77 -19.25
N TRP A 13 -8.81 3.98 -18.70
CA TRP A 13 -10.06 4.68 -18.37
C TRP A 13 -10.97 4.87 -19.58
N SER A 14 -10.35 4.99 -20.76
CA SER A 14 -11.04 5.10 -22.03
C SER A 14 -11.87 3.88 -22.45
N ARG A 15 -11.79 2.75 -21.74
CA ARG A 15 -12.46 1.49 -22.08
C ARG A 15 -13.26 0.95 -20.90
N PRO A 16 -14.46 0.39 -21.14
CA PRO A 16 -15.22 -0.29 -20.09
C PRO A 16 -14.41 -1.43 -19.45
N HIS A 17 -14.37 -1.44 -18.12
CA HIS A 17 -13.70 -2.44 -17.33
C HIS A 17 -14.33 -2.53 -15.94
N ASP A 18 -14.52 -3.75 -15.43
CA ASP A 18 -15.10 -4.04 -14.10
C ASP A 18 -14.41 -3.28 -12.98
N VAL A 19 -13.08 -3.30 -12.96
CA VAL A 19 -12.28 -2.54 -11.97
C VAL A 19 -12.45 -1.03 -12.11
N ASN A 20 -12.61 -0.48 -13.32
CA ASN A 20 -12.83 0.95 -13.47
C ASN A 20 -14.22 1.35 -12.95
N GLU A 21 -15.24 0.52 -13.16
CA GLU A 21 -16.58 0.74 -12.59
C GLU A 21 -16.55 0.72 -11.05
N HIS A 22 -15.80 -0.20 -10.46
CA HIS A 22 -15.59 -0.26 -9.01
C HIS A 22 -14.89 1.00 -8.49
N VAL A 23 -13.80 1.42 -9.14
CA VAL A 23 -13.03 2.62 -8.77
C VAL A 23 -13.86 3.88 -8.90
N ASP A 24 -14.64 4.01 -9.98
CA ASP A 24 -15.49 5.18 -10.23
C ASP A 24 -16.61 5.32 -9.20
N GLY A 25 -17.31 4.21 -8.91
CA GLY A 25 -18.35 4.18 -7.87
C GLY A 25 -17.81 4.51 -6.49
N LEU A 26 -16.66 3.94 -6.11
CA LEU A 26 -15.99 4.26 -4.85
C LEU A 26 -15.51 5.72 -4.80
N ALA A 27 -14.92 6.23 -5.88
CA ALA A 27 -14.42 7.61 -5.94
C ALA A 27 -15.54 8.63 -5.69
N ARG A 28 -16.68 8.44 -6.36
CA ARG A 28 -17.86 9.30 -6.23
C ARG A 28 -18.35 9.37 -4.79
N GLU A 29 -18.54 8.20 -4.16
CA GLU A 29 -19.09 8.15 -2.80
C GLU A 29 -18.10 8.61 -1.73
N LEU A 30 -16.80 8.40 -1.92
CA LEU A 30 -15.78 8.99 -1.03
C LEU A 30 -15.78 10.53 -1.13
N ARG A 31 -16.03 11.11 -2.30
CA ARG A 31 -16.20 12.58 -2.43
C ARG A 31 -17.45 13.06 -1.69
N HIS A 32 -18.56 12.31 -1.74
CA HIS A 32 -19.77 12.61 -0.97
C HIS A 32 -19.51 12.58 0.55
N LEU A 33 -18.61 11.72 1.03
CA LEU A 33 -18.16 11.70 2.43
C LEU A 33 -17.18 12.84 2.78
N GLY A 34 -16.81 13.69 1.82
CA GLY A 34 -15.96 14.87 2.04
C GLY A 34 -14.46 14.66 1.82
N HIS A 35 -14.05 13.54 1.21
CA HIS A 35 -12.65 13.34 0.81
C HIS A 35 -12.32 14.04 -0.52
N GLU A 36 -11.07 14.47 -0.67
CA GLU A 36 -10.53 14.96 -1.93
C GLU A 36 -9.98 13.75 -2.71
N VAL A 37 -10.70 13.29 -3.73
CA VAL A 37 -10.39 12.02 -4.42
C VAL A 37 -9.93 12.27 -5.86
N THR A 38 -8.70 11.86 -6.16
CA THR A 38 -8.13 11.83 -7.51
C THR A 38 -8.00 10.39 -8.00
N VAL A 39 -8.42 10.10 -9.23
CA VAL A 39 -8.20 8.82 -9.89
C VAL A 39 -7.04 8.93 -10.87
N LEU A 40 -6.00 8.11 -10.71
CA LEU A 40 -4.91 7.97 -11.67
C LEU A 40 -5.14 6.71 -12.52
N ALA A 41 -5.14 6.88 -13.83
CA ALA A 41 -5.40 5.79 -14.76
C ALA A 41 -4.55 5.91 -16.02
N PRO A 42 -4.28 4.81 -16.74
CA PRO A 42 -3.89 4.92 -18.13
C PRO A 42 -5.09 5.31 -19.02
N SER A 43 -4.83 5.78 -20.24
CA SER A 43 -5.87 5.94 -21.27
C SER A 43 -5.31 5.69 -22.67
N THR A 44 -6.18 5.21 -23.56
CA THR A 44 -5.89 5.08 -25.01
C THR A 44 -6.48 6.21 -25.84
N ARG A 45 -7.19 7.19 -25.25
CA ARG A 45 -7.76 8.34 -25.98
C ARG A 45 -6.80 9.51 -25.87
N ALA A 46 -6.47 10.13 -27.00
CA ALA A 46 -5.55 11.26 -27.03
C ALA A 46 -6.05 12.47 -26.22
N ALA A 47 -7.37 12.73 -26.26
CA ALA A 47 -8.00 13.81 -25.49
C ALA A 47 -7.78 13.65 -23.97
N ASP A 48 -8.00 12.45 -23.42
CA ASP A 48 -7.78 12.15 -22.01
C ASP A 48 -6.31 12.40 -21.62
N LEU A 49 -5.35 12.01 -22.47
CA LEU A 49 -3.92 12.20 -22.21
C LEU A 49 -3.51 13.68 -22.23
N VAL A 50 -4.13 14.49 -23.10
CA VAL A 50 -3.91 15.95 -23.13
C VAL A 50 -4.48 16.59 -21.86
N ALA A 51 -5.71 16.21 -21.48
CA ALA A 51 -6.36 16.70 -20.27
C ALA A 51 -5.55 16.33 -19.01
N GLY A 52 -5.09 15.08 -18.92
CA GLY A 52 -4.25 14.61 -17.81
C GLY A 52 -2.95 15.39 -17.67
N ARG A 53 -2.25 15.69 -18.78
CA ARG A 53 -1.04 16.53 -18.74
C ARG A 53 -1.32 17.94 -18.23
N ARG A 54 -2.45 18.56 -18.62
CA ARG A 54 -2.84 19.89 -18.11
C ARG A 54 -3.14 19.84 -16.61
N ALA A 55 -3.92 18.85 -16.17
CA ALA A 55 -4.26 18.68 -14.76
C ALA A 55 -3.01 18.49 -13.87
N LEU A 56 -1.97 17.79 -14.35
CA LEU A 56 -0.71 17.67 -13.62
C LEU A 56 0.01 19.01 -13.47
N LEU A 57 -0.02 19.86 -14.49
CA LEU A 57 0.58 21.20 -14.46
C LEU A 57 -0.17 22.14 -13.52
N ASP A 58 -1.48 21.98 -13.39
CA ASP A 58 -2.39 22.81 -12.58
C ASP A 58 -2.62 22.24 -11.16
N GLY A 59 -1.68 21.44 -10.63
CA GLY A 59 -1.70 21.01 -9.24
C GLY A 59 -2.62 19.82 -8.93
N VAL A 60 -2.89 18.94 -9.90
CA VAL A 60 -3.68 17.70 -9.72
C VAL A 60 -5.16 17.99 -9.45
N SER A 61 -5.71 19.01 -10.10
CA SER A 61 -7.07 19.54 -9.87
C SER A 61 -8.21 18.75 -10.52
N ALA A 62 -7.91 17.69 -11.27
CA ALA A 62 -8.92 16.91 -11.99
C ALA A 62 -9.30 15.63 -11.24
N GLU A 63 -10.59 15.27 -11.31
CA GLU A 63 -11.10 14.03 -10.72
C GLU A 63 -10.44 12.77 -11.27
N VAL A 64 -10.10 12.76 -12.56
CA VAL A 64 -9.40 11.66 -13.24
C VAL A 64 -8.24 12.23 -14.04
N ILE A 65 -7.04 11.69 -13.83
CA ILE A 65 -5.82 12.11 -14.51
C ILE A 65 -5.25 10.91 -15.28
N ALA A 66 -5.29 11.00 -16.60
CA ALA A 66 -4.68 10.01 -17.48
C ALA A 66 -3.17 10.23 -17.58
N LEU A 67 -2.37 9.34 -16.97
CA LEU A 67 -0.91 9.52 -16.85
C LEU A 67 -0.11 9.05 -18.07
N GLY A 68 -0.72 8.26 -18.95
CA GLY A 68 -0.09 7.80 -20.17
C GLY A 68 -0.84 6.64 -20.84
N PRO A 69 -0.36 6.21 -22.01
CA PRO A 69 -0.88 5.03 -22.69
C PRO A 69 -0.50 3.75 -21.93
N ALA A 70 -1.43 2.80 -21.91
CA ALA A 70 -1.14 1.42 -21.52
C ALA A 70 -1.20 0.54 -22.77
N PHE A 71 -0.07 -0.09 -23.10
CA PHE A 71 0.03 -0.93 -24.29
C PHE A 71 -0.21 -2.39 -23.93
N PRO A 72 -1.11 -3.10 -24.61
CA PRO A 72 -1.44 -4.48 -24.29
C PRO A 72 -0.22 -5.38 -24.48
N VAL A 73 0.07 -6.23 -23.49
CA VAL A 73 1.18 -7.21 -23.56
C VAL A 73 0.97 -8.21 -24.70
N SER A 74 -0.29 -8.48 -25.08
CA SER A 74 -0.63 -9.27 -26.26
C SER A 74 -2.01 -8.88 -26.79
N ARG A 75 -2.31 -9.23 -28.05
CA ARG A 75 -3.64 -8.99 -28.67
C ARG A 75 -4.80 -9.64 -27.89
N ARG A 76 -4.52 -10.63 -27.03
CA ARG A 76 -5.51 -11.33 -26.19
C ARG A 76 -5.49 -10.84 -24.73
N SER A 77 -4.45 -10.13 -24.31
CA SER A 77 -4.30 -9.64 -22.94
C SER A 77 -4.97 -8.27 -22.77
N ARG A 78 -5.70 -8.10 -21.67
CA ARG A 78 -6.19 -6.80 -21.20
C ARG A 78 -5.21 -6.10 -20.27
N ILE A 79 -4.09 -6.74 -19.96
CA ILE A 79 -3.02 -6.16 -19.15
C ILE A 79 -2.23 -5.24 -20.07
N GLY A 80 -2.33 -3.94 -19.82
CA GLY A 80 -1.53 -2.94 -20.48
C GLY A 80 -0.32 -2.57 -19.63
N VAL A 81 0.88 -2.69 -20.19
CA VAL A 81 2.09 -2.18 -19.53
C VAL A 81 2.12 -0.67 -19.78
N PRO A 82 2.17 0.15 -18.73
CA PRO A 82 2.24 1.58 -18.89
C PRO A 82 3.63 1.99 -19.41
N VAL A 83 3.66 2.84 -20.44
CA VAL A 83 4.90 3.30 -21.08
C VAL A 83 5.08 4.80 -20.83
N GLY A 84 6.27 5.21 -20.40
CA GLY A 84 6.60 6.61 -20.15
C GLY A 84 5.86 7.26 -18.98
N VAL A 85 5.17 6.48 -18.12
CA VAL A 85 4.32 7.05 -17.06
C VAL A 85 5.05 7.46 -15.79
N ARG A 86 6.31 7.02 -15.59
CA ARG A 86 6.99 7.20 -14.30
C ARG A 86 7.17 8.66 -13.90
N ALA A 87 7.61 9.51 -14.84
CA ALA A 87 7.80 10.94 -14.56
C ALA A 87 6.46 11.61 -14.19
N ASN A 88 5.40 11.32 -14.95
CA ASN A 88 4.07 11.85 -14.67
C ASN A 88 3.50 11.35 -13.35
N LEU A 89 3.75 10.07 -13.01
CA LEU A 89 3.36 9.48 -11.74
C LEU A 89 4.10 10.14 -10.56
N ALA A 90 5.41 10.30 -10.66
CA ALA A 90 6.21 10.98 -9.63
C ALA A 90 5.70 12.42 -9.40
N LEU A 91 5.45 13.15 -10.49
CA LEU A 91 4.89 14.51 -10.43
C LEU A 91 3.50 14.53 -9.78
N ALA A 92 2.63 13.57 -10.12
CA ALA A 92 1.30 13.43 -9.54
C ALA A 92 1.37 13.19 -8.03
N MET A 93 2.27 12.30 -7.59
CA MET A 93 2.45 11.96 -6.17
C MET A 93 3.00 13.14 -5.37
N GLU A 94 3.98 13.86 -5.92
CA GLU A 94 4.58 15.02 -5.27
C GLU A 94 3.59 16.18 -5.11
N ARG A 95 2.85 16.50 -6.19
CA ARG A 95 1.89 17.62 -6.19
C ARG A 95 0.59 17.30 -5.47
N GLY A 96 0.08 16.07 -5.61
CA GLY A 96 -1.17 15.66 -4.99
C GLY A 96 -1.11 15.60 -3.46
N ARG A 97 0.09 15.39 -2.89
CA ARG A 97 0.30 15.28 -1.42
C ARG A 97 -0.74 14.36 -0.76
N PHE A 98 -0.95 13.19 -1.36
CA PHE A 98 -1.98 12.27 -0.95
C PHE A 98 -1.69 11.68 0.44
N ASP A 99 -2.73 11.55 1.25
CA ASP A 99 -2.70 10.84 2.54
C ASP A 99 -2.79 9.32 2.32
N ILE A 100 -3.59 8.92 1.32
CA ILE A 100 -3.84 7.53 0.93
C ILE A 100 -3.53 7.35 -0.56
N VAL A 101 -2.76 6.32 -0.90
CA VAL A 101 -2.68 5.77 -2.27
C VAL A 101 -3.28 4.37 -2.26
N HIS A 102 -4.40 4.20 -2.96
CA HIS A 102 -5.09 2.94 -3.09
C HIS A 102 -4.92 2.38 -4.51
N GLY A 103 -4.11 1.34 -4.66
CA GLY A 103 -3.89 0.63 -5.93
C GLY A 103 -4.83 -0.57 -6.10
N PHE A 104 -5.49 -0.65 -7.24
CA PHE A 104 -6.35 -1.78 -7.62
C PHE A 104 -5.59 -2.75 -8.52
N GLU A 105 -5.70 -4.06 -8.24
CA GLU A 105 -4.99 -5.15 -8.94
C GLU A 105 -3.47 -4.91 -9.07
N PRO A 106 -2.73 -4.60 -7.97
CA PRO A 106 -1.31 -4.30 -8.05
C PRO A 106 -0.43 -5.54 -8.32
N ALA A 107 -1.04 -6.73 -8.39
CA ALA A 107 -0.38 -7.94 -8.88
C ALA A 107 -0.28 -8.04 -10.41
N LEU A 108 -0.41 -6.90 -11.09
CA LEU A 108 -0.15 -6.70 -12.52
C LEU A 108 1.02 -5.72 -12.70
N PRO A 109 1.85 -5.87 -13.77
CA PRO A 109 2.92 -4.92 -14.10
C PRO A 109 2.31 -3.61 -14.63
N SER A 110 1.84 -2.77 -13.71
CA SER A 110 0.83 -1.75 -13.99
C SER A 110 1.08 -0.43 -13.26
N LEU A 111 0.23 0.56 -13.53
CA LEU A 111 0.26 1.85 -12.84
C LEU A 111 0.00 1.69 -11.34
N SER A 112 -0.93 0.82 -10.93
CA SER A 112 -1.23 0.52 -9.52
C SER A 112 -0.01 0.00 -8.78
N TYR A 113 0.73 -0.94 -9.39
CA TYR A 113 1.98 -1.46 -8.83
C TYR A 113 3.01 -0.34 -8.63
N LEU A 114 3.25 0.47 -9.66
CA LEU A 114 4.23 1.56 -9.59
C LEU A 114 3.83 2.60 -8.55
N ALA A 115 2.55 2.97 -8.49
CA ALA A 115 2.02 3.93 -7.54
C ALA A 115 2.23 3.47 -6.09
N LEU A 116 1.86 2.22 -5.76
CA LEU A 116 2.05 1.68 -4.41
C LEU A 116 3.52 1.52 -4.05
N ARG A 117 4.36 1.12 -5.01
CA ARG A 117 5.79 0.92 -4.77
C ARG A 117 6.54 2.24 -4.51
N ASP A 118 6.16 3.29 -5.23
CA ASP A 118 6.92 4.55 -5.28
C ASP A 118 6.30 5.67 -4.41
N SER A 119 5.05 5.51 -3.98
CA SER A 119 4.36 6.48 -3.10
C SER A 119 4.99 6.58 -1.71
N HIS A 120 4.80 7.74 -1.09
CA HIS A 120 5.09 7.99 0.33
C HIS A 120 3.81 8.10 1.17
N ALA A 121 2.64 7.83 0.60
CA ALA A 121 1.38 7.83 1.34
C ALA A 121 1.13 6.47 2.02
N LEU A 122 0.08 6.40 2.85
CA LEU A 122 -0.44 5.14 3.35
C LEU A 122 -1.01 4.33 2.17
N GLY A 123 -0.53 3.10 2.00
CA GLY A 123 -0.78 2.26 0.84
C GLY A 123 -1.91 1.26 1.08
N VAL A 124 -2.90 1.23 0.19
CA VAL A 124 -3.99 0.24 0.23
C VAL A 124 -4.01 -0.54 -1.09
N ALA A 125 -4.18 -1.85 -1.02
CA ALA A 125 -4.22 -2.71 -2.20
C ALA A 125 -5.50 -3.54 -2.25
N THR A 126 -6.31 -3.38 -3.29
CA THR A 126 -7.51 -4.21 -3.53
C THR A 126 -7.30 -5.17 -4.69
N PHE A 127 -7.63 -6.44 -4.46
CA PHE A 127 -7.64 -7.51 -5.47
C PHE A 127 -9.08 -7.88 -5.82
N LEU A 128 -9.38 -7.93 -7.12
CA LEU A 128 -10.74 -8.21 -7.62
C LEU A 128 -10.80 -9.51 -8.42
N SER A 129 -9.68 -10.18 -8.65
CA SER A 129 -9.62 -11.36 -9.50
C SER A 129 -8.52 -12.33 -9.07
N ALA A 130 -8.88 -13.60 -8.88
CA ALA A 130 -7.94 -14.69 -8.62
C ALA A 130 -7.01 -15.00 -9.83
N GLU A 131 -7.36 -14.54 -11.04
CA GLU A 131 -6.57 -14.80 -12.25
C GLU A 131 -5.44 -13.77 -12.47
N ARG A 132 -5.53 -12.59 -11.86
CA ARG A 132 -4.66 -11.43 -12.15
C ARG A 132 -3.51 -11.28 -11.17
N LEU A 133 -2.93 -12.41 -10.76
CA LEU A 133 -1.95 -12.51 -9.68
C LEU A 133 -0.54 -12.92 -10.15
N ALA A 134 -0.15 -12.53 -11.37
CA ALA A 134 1.09 -13.00 -11.98
C ALA A 134 2.35 -12.18 -11.61
N TYR A 135 2.18 -10.98 -11.04
CA TYR A 135 3.24 -10.01 -10.78
C TYR A 135 3.18 -9.54 -9.32
N PRO A 136 4.28 -9.06 -8.71
CA PRO A 136 5.66 -9.18 -9.17
C PRO A 136 6.17 -10.64 -9.13
N PRO A 137 6.94 -11.09 -10.14
CA PRO A 137 7.39 -12.47 -10.24
C PRO A 137 8.50 -12.81 -9.24
N GLY A 138 9.37 -11.85 -8.90
CA GLY A 138 10.48 -12.05 -7.98
C GLY A 138 10.07 -11.88 -6.51
N LYS A 139 10.56 -12.77 -5.63
CA LYS A 139 10.36 -12.66 -4.17
C LYS A 139 10.77 -11.27 -3.62
N PRO A 140 11.94 -10.70 -3.97
CA PRO A 140 12.34 -9.38 -3.47
C PRO A 140 11.41 -8.25 -3.91
N GLN A 141 10.84 -8.36 -5.11
CA GLN A 141 9.88 -7.36 -5.61
C GLN A 141 8.53 -7.44 -4.88
N ARG A 142 8.12 -8.65 -4.47
CA ARG A 142 6.90 -8.86 -3.66
C ARG A 142 7.08 -8.33 -2.25
N GLU A 143 8.18 -8.66 -1.60
CA GLU A 143 8.52 -8.15 -0.26
C GLU A 143 8.59 -6.62 -0.26
N ARG A 144 9.22 -6.03 -1.28
CA ARG A 144 9.26 -4.57 -1.45
C ARG A 144 7.89 -3.94 -1.70
N LEU A 145 6.96 -4.63 -2.36
CA LEU A 145 5.60 -4.13 -2.53
C LEU A 145 4.83 -4.22 -1.19
N LEU A 146 4.92 -5.36 -0.52
CA LEU A 146 4.25 -5.61 0.76
C LEU A 146 4.73 -4.66 1.87
N SER A 147 6.01 -4.30 1.90
CA SER A 147 6.52 -3.30 2.85
C SER A 147 5.89 -1.91 2.66
N ARG A 148 5.31 -1.64 1.48
CA ARG A 148 4.64 -0.37 1.16
C ARG A 148 3.14 -0.39 1.42
N ILE A 149 2.53 -1.56 1.59
CA ILE A 149 1.09 -1.71 1.79
C ILE A 149 0.77 -1.75 3.29
N ASP A 150 -0.22 -0.95 3.70
CA ASP A 150 -0.73 -0.88 5.08
C ASP A 150 -2.02 -1.68 5.28
N ALA A 151 -2.76 -1.95 4.20
CA ALA A 151 -3.97 -2.76 4.19
C ALA A 151 -4.14 -3.52 2.87
N LEU A 152 -4.46 -4.81 2.98
CA LEU A 152 -4.80 -5.70 1.87
C LEU A 152 -6.31 -5.95 1.88
N LEU A 153 -6.94 -5.80 0.71
CA LEU A 153 -8.37 -5.95 0.49
C LEU A 153 -8.62 -6.94 -0.64
N ALA A 154 -9.67 -7.75 -0.53
CA ALA A 154 -10.11 -8.64 -1.60
C ALA A 154 -11.63 -8.64 -1.75
N THR A 155 -12.14 -8.83 -2.96
CA THR A 155 -13.59 -8.81 -3.19
C THR A 155 -14.33 -10.06 -2.75
N SER A 156 -13.60 -11.15 -2.50
CA SER A 156 -14.16 -12.41 -2.03
C SER A 156 -13.11 -13.23 -1.27
N PRO A 157 -13.53 -14.20 -0.44
CA PRO A 157 -12.62 -15.14 0.22
C PRO A 157 -11.71 -15.90 -0.77
N GLU A 158 -12.24 -16.30 -1.93
CA GLU A 158 -11.48 -17.01 -2.96
C GLU A 158 -10.38 -16.13 -3.57
N VAL A 159 -10.67 -14.84 -3.78
CA VAL A 159 -9.67 -13.87 -4.27
C VAL A 159 -8.60 -13.63 -3.20
N ALA A 160 -8.99 -13.54 -1.93
CA ALA A 160 -8.06 -13.39 -0.81
C ALA A 160 -7.11 -14.59 -0.71
N GLU A 161 -7.64 -15.81 -0.75
CA GLU A 161 -6.86 -17.05 -0.70
C GLU A 161 -5.87 -17.12 -1.86
N ALA A 162 -6.32 -16.86 -3.09
CA ALA A 162 -5.47 -16.85 -4.27
C ALA A 162 -4.36 -15.79 -4.17
N ALA A 163 -4.68 -14.58 -3.68
CA ALA A 163 -3.73 -13.49 -3.52
C ALA A 163 -2.69 -13.78 -2.42
N ALA A 164 -3.12 -14.35 -1.28
CA ALA A 164 -2.27 -14.65 -0.13
C ALA A 164 -1.15 -15.65 -0.45
N ILE A 165 -1.34 -16.56 -1.42
CA ILE A 165 -0.30 -17.50 -1.88
C ILE A 165 0.96 -16.75 -2.38
N ARG A 166 0.78 -15.60 -3.05
CA ARG A 166 1.91 -14.82 -3.58
C ARG A 166 2.26 -13.61 -2.73
N LEU A 167 1.26 -12.94 -2.20
CA LEU A 167 1.35 -11.71 -1.42
C LEU A 167 0.78 -12.01 -0.02
N PRO A 168 1.56 -12.67 0.86
CA PRO A 168 1.07 -13.05 2.18
C PRO A 168 0.72 -11.82 3.02
N GLY A 169 -0.36 -11.94 3.79
CA GLY A 169 -0.84 -10.92 4.71
C GLY A 169 -2.31 -11.11 5.05
N ASP A 170 -2.83 -10.26 5.94
CA ASP A 170 -4.22 -10.31 6.38
C ASP A 170 -5.12 -9.53 5.42
N TYR A 171 -6.01 -10.25 4.72
CA TYR A 171 -6.94 -9.66 3.76
C TYR A 171 -8.28 -9.37 4.43
N ARG A 172 -8.73 -8.12 4.32
CA ARG A 172 -10.12 -7.77 4.63
C ARG A 172 -10.99 -7.98 3.39
N ILE A 173 -12.09 -8.69 3.56
CA ILE A 173 -13.07 -8.88 2.48
C ILE A 173 -13.94 -7.63 2.35
N VAL A 174 -14.08 -7.16 1.12
CA VAL A 174 -14.98 -6.04 0.74
C VAL A 174 -15.88 -6.50 -0.41
N PHE A 175 -17.04 -5.90 -0.59
CA PHE A 175 -17.91 -6.23 -1.73
C PHE A 175 -17.59 -5.35 -2.95
N PRO A 176 -17.96 -5.77 -4.18
CA PRO A 176 -17.69 -4.99 -5.40
C PRO A 176 -18.39 -3.62 -5.50
N GLY A 177 -19.47 -3.42 -4.74
CA GLY A 177 -20.30 -2.21 -4.83
C GLY A 177 -21.27 -2.24 -6.01
N VAL A 178 -22.50 -1.79 -5.77
CA VAL A 178 -23.56 -1.65 -6.78
C VAL A 178 -24.23 -0.28 -6.72
N ASP A 179 -24.69 0.18 -7.87
CA ASP A 179 -25.56 1.34 -7.99
C ASP A 179 -27.02 0.84 -7.98
N ALA A 180 -27.68 0.91 -6.83
CA ALA A 180 -29.04 0.40 -6.66
C ALA A 180 -30.11 1.24 -7.40
N GLU A 181 -29.79 2.47 -7.80
CA GLU A 181 -30.70 3.31 -8.60
C GLU A 181 -30.64 2.90 -10.07
N LEU A 182 -29.43 2.62 -10.57
CA LEU A 182 -29.23 2.10 -11.91
C LEU A 182 -29.80 0.69 -12.09
N PHE A 183 -29.54 -0.19 -11.12
CA PHE A 183 -30.03 -1.57 -11.09
C PHE A 183 -31.27 -1.70 -10.23
N ARG A 184 -32.38 -1.20 -10.77
CA ARG A 184 -33.69 -1.26 -10.13
C ARG A 184 -34.60 -2.25 -10.87
N PRO A 185 -35.42 -3.05 -10.16
CA PRO A 185 -36.45 -3.87 -10.79
C PRO A 185 -37.40 -3.00 -11.64
N GLU A 186 -37.56 -3.40 -12.88
CA GLU A 186 -38.57 -2.87 -13.80
C GLU A 186 -39.67 -3.92 -13.99
N GLN A 187 -40.54 -3.72 -14.99
CA GLN A 187 -41.53 -4.72 -15.35
C GLN A 187 -40.82 -6.03 -15.75
N LYS A 188 -41.00 -7.04 -14.91
CA LYS A 188 -40.33 -8.32 -15.05
C LYS A 188 -40.88 -9.11 -16.23
N LEU A 189 -39.99 -9.58 -17.09
CA LEU A 189 -40.28 -10.45 -18.23
C LEU A 189 -39.86 -11.89 -17.88
N LYS A 190 -40.50 -12.89 -18.48
CA LYS A 190 -40.09 -14.32 -18.42
C LYS A 190 -38.77 -14.55 -19.16
N ARG A 191 -37.71 -13.91 -18.67
CA ARG A 191 -36.39 -13.81 -19.27
C ARG A 191 -35.33 -14.27 -18.30
N VAL A 192 -34.55 -15.23 -18.75
CA VAL A 192 -33.31 -15.68 -18.10
C VAL A 192 -32.14 -14.92 -18.73
N VAL A 193 -31.31 -14.29 -17.91
CA VAL A 193 -30.02 -13.75 -18.35
C VAL A 193 -28.92 -14.68 -17.89
N LEU A 194 -28.21 -15.30 -18.82
CA LEU A 194 -27.06 -16.16 -18.53
C LEU A 194 -25.78 -15.41 -18.88
N GLU A 195 -24.91 -15.18 -17.91
CA GLU A 195 -23.56 -14.70 -18.21
C GLU A 195 -22.80 -15.81 -18.96
N TRP A 196 -22.38 -15.51 -20.18
CA TRP A 196 -21.80 -16.49 -21.09
C TRP A 196 -20.28 -16.39 -21.14
N ARG A 197 -19.63 -17.56 -21.11
CA ARG A 197 -18.21 -17.75 -21.39
C ARG A 197 -18.01 -18.89 -22.40
N PRO A 198 -16.99 -18.81 -23.28
CA PRO A 198 -16.67 -19.91 -24.20
C PRO A 198 -16.31 -21.23 -23.51
N THR A 199 -15.82 -21.16 -22.27
CA THR A 199 -15.42 -22.28 -21.41
C THR A 199 -16.63 -22.99 -20.79
N ASP A 200 -17.74 -22.27 -20.57
CA ASP A 200 -18.87 -22.73 -19.74
C ASP A 200 -19.93 -23.44 -20.60
N ARG A 201 -19.46 -24.35 -21.47
CA ARG A 201 -20.32 -25.03 -22.47
C ARG A 201 -21.35 -25.93 -21.81
N GLN A 202 -20.98 -26.66 -20.75
CA GLN A 202 -21.90 -27.55 -20.04
C GLN A 202 -23.05 -26.77 -19.38
N LEU A 203 -22.72 -25.70 -18.65
CA LEU A 203 -23.71 -24.80 -18.04
C LEU A 203 -24.68 -24.24 -19.08
N THR A 204 -24.13 -23.65 -20.16
CA THR A 204 -24.95 -23.08 -21.23
C THR A 204 -25.87 -24.13 -21.86
N ARG A 205 -25.34 -25.34 -22.14
CA ARG A 205 -26.13 -26.43 -22.73
C ARG A 205 -27.23 -26.92 -21.78
N SER A 206 -26.96 -26.99 -20.49
CA SER A 206 -27.92 -27.39 -19.47
C SER A 206 -29.09 -26.41 -19.43
N VAL A 207 -28.83 -25.09 -19.31
CA VAL A 207 -29.88 -24.06 -19.30
C VAL A 207 -30.69 -24.05 -20.59
N LEU A 208 -30.04 -24.15 -21.76
CA LEU A 208 -30.75 -24.22 -23.04
C LEU A 208 -31.55 -25.52 -23.21
N ARG A 209 -31.18 -26.62 -22.54
CA ARG A 209 -31.97 -27.85 -22.56
C ARG A 209 -33.28 -27.65 -21.81
N GLU A 210 -33.24 -27.02 -20.64
CA GLU A 210 -34.44 -26.73 -19.84
C GLU A 210 -35.37 -25.73 -20.55
N LEU A 211 -34.83 -24.73 -21.26
CA LEU A 211 -35.63 -23.79 -22.06
C LEU A 211 -36.55 -24.46 -23.10
N ARG A 212 -36.22 -25.67 -23.55
CA ARG A 212 -37.09 -26.40 -24.49
C ARG A 212 -38.44 -26.76 -23.87
N GLN A 213 -38.50 -26.93 -22.55
CA GLN A 213 -39.71 -27.24 -21.79
C GLN A 213 -40.44 -25.98 -21.31
N LEU A 214 -39.88 -24.79 -21.55
CA LEU A 214 -40.40 -23.49 -21.10
C LEU A 214 -40.81 -22.63 -22.31
N PRO A 215 -42.03 -22.80 -22.88
CA PRO A 215 -42.41 -22.23 -24.18
C PRO A 215 -42.37 -20.70 -24.22
N ASP A 216 -42.81 -20.02 -23.16
CA ASP A 216 -42.93 -18.55 -23.08
C ASP A 216 -41.66 -17.84 -22.58
N TRP A 217 -40.58 -18.60 -22.38
CA TRP A 217 -39.36 -18.08 -21.78
C TRP A 217 -38.31 -17.73 -22.84
N GLU A 218 -37.61 -16.62 -22.59
CA GLU A 218 -36.47 -16.17 -23.38
C GLU A 218 -35.16 -16.33 -22.61
N VAL A 219 -34.06 -16.58 -23.32
CA VAL A 219 -32.70 -16.55 -22.75
C VAL A 219 -31.87 -15.48 -23.45
N VAL A 220 -31.24 -14.61 -22.67
CA VAL A 220 -30.19 -13.71 -23.14
C VAL A 220 -28.84 -14.29 -22.71
N LEU A 221 -28.01 -14.65 -23.68
CA LEU A 221 -26.61 -15.00 -23.46
C LEU A 221 -25.80 -13.69 -23.39
N LEU A 222 -25.51 -13.25 -22.17
CA LEU A 222 -24.83 -12.00 -21.86
C LEU A 222 -23.31 -12.16 -21.94
N ARG A 223 -22.67 -11.38 -22.81
CA ARG A 223 -21.21 -11.26 -22.88
C ARG A 223 -20.76 -9.99 -22.18
N THR A 224 -20.05 -10.15 -21.08
CA THR A 224 -19.41 -9.06 -20.32
C THR A 224 -17.96 -8.82 -20.74
N LYS A 225 -17.38 -9.76 -21.51
CA LYS A 225 -16.04 -9.63 -22.13
C LYS A 225 -16.16 -9.39 -23.65
N ALA A 226 -15.05 -8.99 -24.26
CA ALA A 226 -14.96 -8.77 -25.71
C ALA A 226 -15.18 -10.09 -26.48
N LEU A 227 -15.51 -10.01 -27.77
CA LEU A 227 -15.84 -11.17 -28.59
C LEU A 227 -14.73 -12.23 -28.54
N SER A 228 -15.02 -13.35 -27.86
CA SER A 228 -14.13 -14.50 -27.69
C SER A 228 -14.68 -15.79 -28.31
N GLY A 229 -15.89 -15.74 -28.88
CA GLY A 229 -16.55 -16.85 -29.54
C GLY A 229 -18.02 -16.57 -29.84
N ARG A 230 -18.68 -17.54 -30.47
CA ARG A 230 -20.13 -17.54 -30.70
C ARG A 230 -20.75 -18.72 -29.94
N PRO A 231 -21.79 -18.51 -29.13
CA PRO A 231 -22.52 -19.62 -28.53
C PRO A 231 -23.24 -20.44 -29.61
N THR A 232 -23.32 -21.75 -29.39
CA THR A 232 -24.13 -22.63 -30.23
C THR A 232 -25.59 -22.57 -29.77
N ILE A 233 -26.48 -22.10 -30.64
CA ILE A 233 -27.92 -22.03 -30.37
C ILE A 233 -28.62 -23.19 -31.11
N PRO A 234 -29.33 -24.09 -30.41
CA PRO A 234 -30.13 -25.13 -31.04
C PRO A 234 -31.21 -24.55 -31.97
N ARG A 235 -31.45 -25.18 -33.12
CA ARG A 235 -32.45 -24.73 -34.11
C ARG A 235 -33.85 -24.52 -33.49
N ALA A 236 -34.27 -25.40 -32.58
CA ALA A 236 -35.56 -25.33 -31.90
C ALA A 236 -35.72 -24.11 -30.95
N LEU A 237 -34.63 -23.39 -30.67
CA LEU A 237 -34.62 -22.21 -29.80
C LEU A 237 -34.31 -20.92 -30.57
N VAL A 238 -34.19 -21.01 -31.91
CA VAL A 238 -34.00 -19.84 -32.78
C VAL A 238 -35.25 -18.95 -32.65
N GLY A 239 -35.06 -17.73 -32.16
CA GLY A 239 -36.14 -16.79 -31.84
C GLY A 239 -36.35 -16.55 -30.34
N ARG A 240 -35.98 -17.50 -29.47
CA ARG A 240 -36.08 -17.37 -28.00
C ARG A 240 -34.75 -17.18 -27.29
N VAL A 241 -33.64 -17.36 -28.01
CA VAL A 241 -32.28 -17.15 -27.49
C VAL A 241 -31.64 -16.00 -28.25
N SER A 242 -31.20 -14.98 -27.52
CA SER A 242 -30.45 -13.85 -28.07
C SER A 242 -29.06 -13.75 -27.43
N VAL A 243 -28.12 -13.13 -28.15
CA VAL A 243 -26.78 -12.85 -27.64
C VAL A 243 -26.62 -11.35 -27.53
N ARG A 244 -26.25 -10.86 -26.36
CA ARG A 244 -26.02 -9.43 -26.10
C ARG A 244 -24.63 -9.21 -25.53
N THR A 245 -24.01 -8.10 -25.89
CA THR A 245 -22.72 -7.70 -25.32
C THR A 245 -22.95 -6.43 -24.52
N ALA A 246 -22.78 -6.50 -23.21
CA ALA A 246 -22.87 -5.35 -22.32
C ALA A 246 -21.65 -5.36 -21.40
N ARG A 247 -20.77 -4.36 -21.58
CA ARG A 247 -19.43 -4.31 -20.96
C ARG A 247 -19.33 -3.29 -19.83
N ASP A 248 -20.34 -2.47 -19.65
CA ASP A 248 -20.48 -1.46 -18.60
C ASP A 248 -21.83 -1.62 -17.89
N GLY A 249 -21.96 -1.03 -16.71
CA GLY A 249 -23.16 -1.06 -15.88
C GLY A 249 -24.43 -0.64 -16.64
N PRO A 250 -24.47 0.53 -17.30
CA PRO A 250 -25.67 0.99 -18.01
C PRO A 250 -26.16 0.02 -19.07
N ALA A 251 -25.28 -0.57 -19.88
CA ALA A 251 -25.70 -1.56 -20.87
C ALA A 251 -26.19 -2.87 -20.23
N ARG A 252 -25.69 -3.23 -19.04
CA ARG A 252 -26.15 -4.41 -18.30
C ARG A 252 -27.51 -4.15 -17.63
N ALA A 253 -27.75 -2.95 -17.10
CA ALA A 253 -29.00 -2.56 -16.45
C ALA A 253 -30.21 -2.77 -17.36
N VAL A 254 -30.10 -2.38 -18.63
CA VAL A 254 -31.16 -2.61 -19.66
C VAL A 254 -31.58 -4.08 -19.76
N LEU A 255 -30.68 -5.02 -19.48
CA LEU A 255 -30.96 -6.45 -19.54
C LEU A 255 -31.40 -7.02 -18.19
N LEU A 256 -30.77 -6.57 -17.10
CA LEU A 256 -30.95 -7.13 -15.77
C LEU A 256 -32.22 -6.60 -15.08
N ASN A 257 -32.59 -5.34 -15.30
CA ASN A 257 -33.76 -4.71 -14.67
C ASN A 257 -35.07 -5.43 -15.03
N GLU A 258 -35.18 -5.95 -16.26
CA GLU A 258 -36.34 -6.72 -16.74
C GLU A 258 -36.23 -8.24 -16.47
N ALA A 259 -35.06 -8.76 -16.10
CA ALA A 259 -34.84 -10.20 -15.94
C ALA A 259 -35.41 -10.74 -14.63
N VAL A 260 -36.02 -11.92 -14.68
CA VAL A 260 -36.52 -12.62 -13.47
C VAL A 260 -35.54 -13.64 -12.92
N ILE A 261 -34.66 -14.19 -13.77
CA ILE A 261 -33.64 -15.16 -13.38
C ILE A 261 -32.30 -14.73 -13.98
N PHE A 262 -31.25 -14.77 -13.17
CA PHE A 262 -29.86 -14.63 -13.61
C PHE A 262 -29.06 -15.90 -13.33
N VAL A 263 -28.29 -16.33 -14.31
CA VAL A 263 -27.37 -17.48 -14.21
C VAL A 263 -25.93 -16.96 -14.33
N PRO A 264 -25.12 -16.97 -13.27
CA PRO A 264 -23.73 -16.54 -13.36
C PRO A 264 -22.88 -17.53 -14.17
N ALA A 265 -21.85 -17.02 -14.82
CA ALA A 265 -20.79 -17.84 -15.39
C ALA A 265 -19.93 -18.45 -14.27
N LEU A 266 -19.26 -19.57 -14.56
CA LEU A 266 -18.39 -20.25 -13.59
C LEU A 266 -17.19 -19.36 -13.21
N ASP A 267 -16.61 -18.73 -14.25
CA ASP A 267 -15.56 -17.71 -14.18
C ASP A 267 -16.13 -16.34 -14.63
N GLY A 268 -17.29 -16.03 -14.06
CA GLY A 268 -18.05 -14.80 -14.25
C GLY A 268 -17.40 -13.57 -13.63
N LEU A 269 -18.07 -12.43 -13.73
CA LEU A 269 -17.71 -11.26 -12.93
C LEU A 269 -18.62 -11.23 -11.70
N ASP A 270 -18.06 -11.27 -10.50
CA ASP A 270 -18.83 -11.26 -9.24
C ASP A 270 -19.82 -10.09 -9.18
N ARG A 271 -19.43 -8.93 -9.72
CA ARG A 271 -20.29 -7.74 -9.73
C ARG A 271 -21.60 -7.95 -10.49
N VAL A 272 -21.62 -8.80 -11.52
CA VAL A 272 -22.82 -8.96 -12.37
C VAL A 272 -23.90 -9.75 -11.62
N ALA A 273 -23.51 -10.69 -10.76
CA ALA A 273 -24.44 -11.34 -9.85
C ALA A 273 -25.02 -10.34 -8.83
N LEU A 274 -24.20 -9.44 -8.30
CA LEU A 274 -24.66 -8.37 -7.40
C LEU A 274 -25.60 -7.38 -8.10
N GLU A 275 -25.32 -7.02 -9.36
CA GLU A 275 -26.20 -6.17 -10.17
C GLU A 275 -27.54 -6.84 -10.48
N ALA A 276 -27.53 -8.14 -10.82
CA ALA A 276 -28.75 -8.90 -11.02
C ALA A 276 -29.57 -9.03 -9.74
N ALA A 277 -28.90 -9.18 -8.59
CA ALA A 277 -29.52 -9.18 -7.28
C ALA A 277 -30.16 -7.82 -6.95
N ALA A 278 -29.47 -6.70 -7.19
CA ALA A 278 -30.02 -5.34 -7.03
C ALA A 278 -31.25 -5.11 -7.91
N ALA A 279 -31.18 -5.58 -9.16
CA ALA A 279 -32.31 -5.59 -10.08
C ALA A 279 -33.46 -6.52 -9.65
N GLY A 280 -33.32 -7.31 -8.58
CA GLY A 280 -34.36 -8.18 -8.04
C GLY A 280 -34.56 -9.49 -8.82
N ALA A 281 -33.53 -9.98 -9.52
CA ALA A 281 -33.57 -11.30 -10.16
C ALA A 281 -33.29 -12.42 -9.14
N ALA A 282 -33.93 -13.57 -9.32
CA ALA A 282 -33.51 -14.80 -8.65
C ALA A 282 -32.18 -15.28 -9.25
N ILE A 283 -31.27 -15.81 -8.43
CA ILE A 283 -29.92 -16.19 -8.86
C ILE A 283 -29.81 -17.71 -8.90
N ALA A 284 -29.69 -18.28 -10.10
CA ALA A 284 -29.56 -19.72 -10.32
C ALA A 284 -28.11 -20.19 -10.12
N ALA A 285 -27.62 -20.09 -8.88
CA ALA A 285 -26.25 -20.45 -8.49
C ALA A 285 -26.22 -21.41 -7.28
N PRO A 286 -26.73 -22.64 -7.42
CA PRO A 286 -26.77 -23.58 -6.31
C PRO A 286 -25.37 -24.00 -5.83
N PRO A 287 -25.21 -24.44 -4.57
CA PRO A 287 -23.96 -25.02 -4.08
C PRO A 287 -23.47 -26.14 -5.00
N GLY A 288 -22.16 -26.17 -5.28
CA GLY A 288 -21.55 -27.18 -6.16
C GLY A 288 -21.64 -26.87 -7.66
N LEU A 289 -22.18 -25.71 -8.08
CA LEU A 289 -22.28 -25.32 -9.50
C LEU A 289 -20.97 -25.48 -10.28
N ARG A 290 -19.82 -25.14 -9.66
CA ARG A 290 -18.49 -25.30 -10.29
C ARG A 290 -18.11 -26.76 -10.54
N MET A 291 -18.54 -27.68 -9.67
CA MET A 291 -18.25 -29.11 -9.78
C MET A 291 -19.24 -29.82 -10.71
N GLN A 292 -20.50 -29.38 -10.73
CA GLN A 292 -21.56 -29.94 -11.55
C GLN A 292 -22.37 -28.82 -12.23
N PRO A 293 -21.92 -28.33 -13.40
CA PRO A 293 -22.56 -27.21 -14.10
C PRO A 293 -24.03 -27.44 -14.48
N GLU A 294 -24.47 -28.69 -14.59
CA GLU A 294 -25.86 -29.05 -14.86
C GLU A 294 -26.84 -28.61 -13.76
N LEU A 295 -26.34 -28.40 -12.53
CA LEU A 295 -27.15 -27.85 -11.44
C LEU A 295 -27.67 -26.45 -11.76
N GLY A 296 -26.95 -25.67 -12.58
CA GLY A 296 -27.41 -24.35 -13.02
C GLY A 296 -28.65 -24.43 -13.91
N GLY A 297 -28.76 -25.44 -14.78
CA GLY A 297 -29.97 -25.69 -15.55
C GLY A 297 -31.13 -26.13 -14.66
N ALA A 298 -30.90 -27.09 -13.76
CA ALA A 298 -31.93 -27.55 -12.82
C ALA A 298 -32.46 -26.43 -11.91
N ALA A 299 -31.58 -25.56 -11.40
CA ALA A 299 -31.97 -24.40 -10.62
C ALA A 299 -32.78 -23.40 -11.47
N THR A 300 -32.38 -23.19 -12.73
CA THR A 300 -33.13 -22.33 -13.65
C THR A 300 -34.54 -22.87 -13.90
N ALA A 301 -34.69 -24.18 -14.15
CA ALA A 301 -35.99 -24.82 -14.34
C ALA A 301 -36.88 -24.67 -13.10
N ARG A 302 -36.33 -24.98 -11.92
CA ARG A 302 -37.05 -24.84 -10.64
C ARG A 302 -37.57 -23.42 -10.42
N LEU A 303 -36.74 -22.41 -10.66
CA LEU A 303 -37.14 -21.00 -10.53
C LEU A 303 -38.15 -20.58 -11.61
N ALA A 304 -38.12 -21.20 -12.79
CA ALA A 304 -39.07 -20.90 -13.85
C ALA A 304 -40.46 -21.52 -13.59
N GLU A 305 -40.53 -22.65 -12.87
CA GLU A 305 -41.75 -23.37 -12.52
C GLU A 305 -42.43 -22.86 -11.24
N ASP A 306 -41.65 -22.36 -10.27
CA ASP A 306 -42.13 -21.89 -8.97
C ASP A 306 -42.02 -20.37 -8.85
N ASP A 307 -43.14 -19.69 -9.11
CA ASP A 307 -43.25 -18.23 -9.06
C ASP A 307 -43.03 -17.67 -7.64
N GLU A 308 -43.57 -18.34 -6.61
CA GLU A 308 -43.44 -17.90 -5.21
C GLU A 308 -41.99 -17.97 -4.73
N LEU A 309 -41.29 -19.08 -5.04
CA LEU A 309 -39.87 -19.22 -4.76
C LEU A 309 -39.05 -18.14 -5.47
N ARG A 310 -39.29 -17.95 -6.78
CA ARG A 310 -38.54 -16.98 -7.59
C ARG A 310 -38.71 -15.56 -7.08
N GLU A 311 -39.93 -15.16 -6.75
CA GLU A 311 -40.21 -13.82 -6.22
C GLU A 311 -39.63 -13.62 -4.82
N ARG A 312 -39.70 -14.65 -3.95
CA ARG A 312 -39.08 -14.60 -2.63
C ARG A 312 -37.56 -14.43 -2.74
N GLU A 313 -36.90 -15.27 -3.54
CA GLU A 313 -35.45 -15.17 -3.75
C GLU A 313 -35.07 -13.81 -4.37
N GLY A 314 -35.83 -13.31 -5.34
CA GLY A 314 -35.61 -11.99 -5.95
C GLY A 314 -35.66 -10.86 -4.93
N ARG A 315 -36.64 -10.88 -4.01
CA ARG A 315 -36.74 -9.90 -2.91
C ARG A 315 -35.54 -10.00 -1.95
N GLU A 316 -35.22 -11.20 -1.47
CA GLU A 316 -34.09 -11.42 -0.56
C GLU A 316 -32.74 -11.02 -1.18
N ASN A 317 -32.54 -11.33 -2.46
CA ASN A 317 -31.35 -10.93 -3.21
C ASN A 317 -31.23 -9.41 -3.32
N ARG A 318 -32.34 -8.71 -3.58
CA ARG A 318 -32.37 -7.25 -3.63
C ARG A 318 -32.03 -6.64 -2.27
N GLU A 319 -32.69 -7.07 -1.20
CA GLU A 319 -32.41 -6.57 0.16
C GLU A 319 -30.94 -6.77 0.56
N ARG A 320 -30.32 -7.88 0.14
CA ARG A 320 -28.89 -8.10 0.33
C ARG A 320 -28.04 -7.14 -0.50
N ALA A 321 -28.40 -6.87 -1.76
CA ALA A 321 -27.66 -5.98 -2.64
C ALA A 321 -27.74 -4.50 -2.21
N GLU A 322 -28.88 -4.07 -1.64
CA GLU A 322 -29.05 -2.72 -1.08
C GLU A 322 -28.12 -2.44 0.11
N ARG A 323 -27.65 -3.49 0.80
CA ARG A 323 -26.60 -3.42 1.83
C ARG A 323 -25.17 -3.43 1.28
N GLN A 324 -25.00 -3.50 -0.04
CA GLN A 324 -23.70 -3.59 -0.72
C GLN A 324 -23.54 -2.49 -1.78
N THR A 325 -24.15 -1.34 -1.55
CA THR A 325 -24.07 -0.18 -2.46
C THR A 325 -22.69 0.46 -2.45
N PHE A 326 -22.38 1.28 -3.45
CA PHE A 326 -21.15 2.08 -3.43
C PHE A 326 -21.06 3.00 -2.20
N ALA A 327 -22.19 3.47 -1.66
CA ALA A 327 -22.22 4.30 -0.45
C ALA A 327 -21.76 3.50 0.79
N GLU A 328 -22.23 2.26 0.94
CA GLU A 328 -21.74 1.36 2.00
C GLU A 328 -20.26 1.00 1.80
N LEU A 329 -19.86 0.74 0.55
CA LEU A 329 -18.47 0.46 0.23
C LEU A 329 -17.57 1.63 0.64
N ALA A 330 -17.98 2.86 0.34
CA ALA A 330 -17.24 4.06 0.70
C ALA A 330 -17.19 4.28 2.21
N ARG A 331 -18.26 3.99 2.96
CA ARG A 331 -18.24 4.02 4.44
C ARG A 331 -17.22 3.04 5.02
N GLU A 332 -17.15 1.82 4.48
CA GLU A 332 -16.14 0.85 4.91
C GLU A 332 -14.71 1.31 4.64
N HIS A 333 -14.50 1.95 3.49
CA HIS A 333 -13.20 2.51 3.11
C HIS A 333 -12.83 3.75 3.93
N ASP A 334 -13.77 4.66 4.21
CA ASP A 334 -13.56 5.82 5.09
C ASP A 334 -13.13 5.35 6.49
N ALA A 335 -13.84 4.39 7.08
CA ALA A 335 -13.45 3.83 8.38
C ALA A 335 -12.04 3.20 8.36
N LEU A 336 -11.70 2.48 7.28
CA LEU A 336 -10.35 1.93 7.08
C LEU A 336 -9.30 3.04 6.96
N TYR A 337 -9.53 4.02 6.09
CA TYR A 337 -8.60 5.12 5.87
C TYR A 337 -8.41 5.97 7.12
N GLY A 338 -9.48 6.24 7.88
CA GLY A 338 -9.42 6.91 9.17
C GLY A 338 -8.58 6.12 10.18
N LYS A 339 -8.71 4.78 10.23
CA LYS A 339 -7.85 3.93 11.08
C LYS A 339 -6.38 4.00 10.65
N LEU A 340 -6.11 3.98 9.34
CA LEU A 340 -4.75 4.08 8.82
C LEU A 340 -4.14 5.47 9.07
N ALA A 341 -4.90 6.54 8.89
CA ALA A 341 -4.45 7.91 9.10
C ALA A 341 -4.00 8.16 10.54
N LYS A 342 -4.59 7.47 11.53
CA LYS A 342 -4.14 7.53 12.93
C LYS A 342 -2.72 7.01 13.14
N ARG A 343 -2.18 6.18 12.24
CA ARG A 343 -0.78 5.72 12.30
C ARG A 343 0.24 6.80 11.89
N ARG A 344 -0.23 7.91 11.34
CA ARG A 344 0.62 9.03 10.92
C ARG A 344 0.69 10.05 12.04
N ARG A 345 1.89 10.39 12.50
CA ARG A 345 2.07 11.40 13.56
C ARG A 345 1.53 12.76 13.11
N ALA A 346 0.90 13.49 14.01
CA ALA A 346 0.44 14.85 13.75
C ALA A 346 1.63 15.79 13.48
N ARG A 347 1.47 16.72 12.54
CA ARG A 347 2.48 17.75 12.25
C ARG A 347 2.24 18.94 13.18
N GLY A 348 3.21 19.26 14.04
CA GLY A 348 3.14 20.48 14.86
C GLY A 348 3.29 21.75 14.00
N GLU A 349 2.47 22.76 14.25
CA GLU A 349 2.41 23.99 13.42
C GLU A 349 3.41 25.08 13.83
N SER A 350 4.10 24.97 14.97
CA SER A 350 5.11 25.95 15.41
C SER A 350 6.42 25.29 15.81
N ASP A 351 7.54 25.91 15.40
CA ASP A 351 8.89 25.55 15.86
C ASP A 351 9.23 26.44 17.06
N PRO A 352 9.14 25.92 18.30
CA PRO A 352 9.39 26.71 19.52
C PRO A 352 10.84 27.20 19.61
N LEU A 353 11.76 26.65 18.80
CA LEU A 353 13.18 26.96 18.81
C LEU A 353 13.60 27.81 17.61
N SER A 354 12.64 28.37 16.87
CA SER A 354 12.91 29.21 15.69
C SER A 354 13.85 30.41 15.93
N GLY A 355 13.94 30.91 17.17
CA GLY A 355 14.86 31.98 17.58
C GLY A 355 16.24 31.53 18.09
N ARG A 356 16.51 30.23 18.20
CA ARG A 356 17.80 29.68 18.66
C ARG A 356 18.85 29.66 17.54
N GLU A 357 20.12 29.61 17.89
CA GLU A 357 21.19 29.47 16.90
C GLU A 357 21.15 28.11 16.19
N TRP A 358 21.79 28.02 15.02
CA TRP A 358 21.93 26.74 14.31
C TRP A 358 23.20 26.03 14.76
N ILE A 359 23.08 24.74 15.06
CA ILE A 359 24.21 23.86 15.36
C ILE A 359 24.24 22.70 14.36
N VAL A 360 25.39 22.04 14.27
CA VAL A 360 25.55 20.76 13.56
C VAL A 360 25.66 19.65 14.60
N CYS A 361 24.85 18.61 14.45
CA CYS A 361 24.77 17.50 15.39
C CYS A 361 24.99 16.16 14.67
N ASP A 362 25.78 15.27 15.25
CA ASP A 362 25.96 13.89 14.77
C ASP A 362 25.40 12.92 15.81
N LEU A 363 24.42 12.10 15.42
CA LEU A 363 23.62 11.29 16.35
C LEU A 363 24.07 9.83 16.50
N HIS A 364 25.14 9.43 15.81
CA HIS A 364 25.57 8.04 15.82
C HIS A 364 27.08 7.98 15.68
N MET A 365 27.79 7.72 16.78
CA MET A 365 29.24 7.58 16.79
C MET A 365 29.73 6.76 17.99
N HIS A 366 30.87 6.11 17.77
CA HIS A 366 31.45 5.12 18.67
C HIS A 366 32.84 5.55 19.16
N THR A 367 33.24 5.06 20.32
CA THR A 367 34.51 5.30 20.99
C THR A 367 35.25 3.99 21.27
N SER A 368 36.44 4.05 21.88
CA SER A 368 37.24 2.90 22.30
C SER A 368 36.53 1.96 23.29
N TRP A 369 35.41 2.39 23.87
CA TRP A 369 34.53 1.54 24.68
C TRP A 369 33.74 0.52 23.84
N SER A 370 33.49 0.82 22.57
CA SER A 370 32.95 -0.15 21.62
C SER A 370 34.02 -1.14 21.17
N HIS A 371 33.67 -2.43 21.23
CA HIS A 371 34.57 -3.53 20.88
C HIS A 371 35.23 -3.46 19.49
N ASP A 372 34.70 -2.64 18.58
CA ASP A 372 35.18 -2.51 17.21
C ASP A 372 35.57 -1.08 16.82
N CYS A 373 35.68 -0.16 17.77
CA CYS A 373 36.18 1.21 17.56
C CYS A 373 37.43 1.46 18.42
N ALA A 374 38.35 2.29 17.91
CA ALA A 374 39.64 2.60 18.54
C ALA A 374 39.81 4.11 18.80
N ILE A 375 38.72 4.88 18.74
CA ILE A 375 38.76 6.33 18.97
C ILE A 375 38.62 6.59 20.47
N GLU A 376 39.67 7.10 21.11
CA GLU A 376 39.56 7.53 22.50
C GLU A 376 38.55 8.68 22.66
N VAL A 377 37.81 8.70 23.76
CA VAL A 377 36.74 9.69 24.01
C VAL A 377 37.28 11.12 23.90
N HIS A 378 38.45 11.39 24.46
CA HIS A 378 39.13 12.68 24.36
C HIS A 378 39.37 13.10 22.90
N ASP A 379 39.85 12.17 22.07
CA ASP A 379 40.18 12.44 20.67
C ASP A 379 38.92 12.67 19.84
N LEU A 380 37.84 11.92 20.12
CA LEU A 380 36.53 12.14 19.52
C LEU A 380 36.02 13.55 19.81
N LEU A 381 36.04 13.97 21.08
CA LEU A 381 35.58 15.30 21.52
C LEU A 381 36.40 16.42 20.89
N ALA A 382 37.74 16.30 20.89
CA ALA A 382 38.62 17.28 20.29
C ALA A 382 38.38 17.39 18.78
N TYR A 383 38.28 16.25 18.08
CA TYR A 383 38.06 16.23 16.64
C TYR A 383 36.68 16.78 16.26
N ALA A 384 35.62 16.39 16.97
CA ALA A 384 34.27 16.91 16.77
C ALA A 384 34.21 18.44 16.90
N ALA A 385 34.91 19.01 17.88
CA ALA A 385 35.03 20.45 18.04
C ALA A 385 35.77 21.10 16.84
N THR A 386 36.84 20.47 16.34
CA THR A 386 37.55 20.98 15.14
C THR A 386 36.74 20.91 13.86
N GLU A 387 35.84 19.92 13.73
CA GLU A 387 34.89 19.80 12.61
C GLU A 387 33.71 20.79 12.70
N GLY A 388 33.63 21.54 13.80
CA GLY A 388 32.57 22.54 14.04
C GLY A 388 31.23 21.92 14.41
N LEU A 389 31.22 20.71 14.98
CA LEU A 389 30.00 20.15 15.58
C LEU A 389 29.65 20.97 16.83
N GLY A 390 28.34 21.16 17.07
CA GLY A 390 27.83 21.78 18.29
C GLY A 390 27.28 20.76 19.27
N ALA A 391 26.86 19.59 18.80
CA ALA A 391 26.40 18.48 19.62
C ALA A 391 26.80 17.13 19.03
N ILE A 392 27.02 16.12 19.88
CA ILE A 392 27.32 14.75 19.46
C ILE A 392 26.59 13.74 20.35
N ALA A 393 26.13 12.63 19.78
CA ALA A 393 25.65 11.48 20.55
C ALA A 393 26.69 10.37 20.54
N ILE A 394 27.11 9.94 21.72
CA ILE A 394 28.01 8.78 21.87
C ILE A 394 27.13 7.57 22.13
N THR A 395 27.22 6.57 21.26
CA THR A 395 26.26 5.46 21.15
C THR A 395 26.99 4.13 21.10
N ASP A 396 27.92 3.92 22.03
CA ASP A 396 28.76 2.73 22.06
C ASP A 396 27.96 1.42 22.12
N HIS A 397 28.50 0.37 21.51
CA HIS A 397 27.80 -0.90 21.37
C HIS A 397 27.67 -1.65 22.71
N ASN A 398 26.46 -1.60 23.27
CA ASN A 398 26.06 -2.34 24.49
C ASN A 398 26.91 -2.01 25.72
N VAL A 399 27.45 -0.78 25.76
CA VAL A 399 28.30 -0.29 26.84
C VAL A 399 28.05 1.21 26.98
N PHE A 400 27.83 1.69 28.21
CA PHE A 400 27.53 3.11 28.46
C PHE A 400 28.73 3.94 28.95
N GLY A 401 29.89 3.30 29.18
CA GLY A 401 31.09 3.94 29.76
C GLY A 401 31.63 5.14 28.96
N GLY A 402 31.64 5.06 27.63
CA GLY A 402 32.13 6.14 26.77
C GLY A 402 31.26 7.40 26.84
N ALA A 403 29.94 7.23 26.99
CA ALA A 403 29.02 8.34 27.21
C ALA A 403 29.25 9.03 28.56
N LEU A 404 29.48 8.26 29.63
CA LEU A 404 29.79 8.79 30.96
C LEU A 404 31.14 9.54 30.98
N GLU A 405 32.17 8.98 30.34
CA GLU A 405 33.48 9.62 30.22
C GLU A 405 33.38 10.96 29.48
N ALA A 406 32.61 11.00 28.39
CA ALA A 406 32.42 12.23 27.61
C ALA A 406 31.61 13.29 28.35
N LEU A 407 30.59 12.89 29.13
CA LEU A 407 29.84 13.80 29.99
C LEU A 407 30.71 14.41 31.10
N ALA A 408 31.67 13.65 31.62
CA ALA A 408 32.61 14.14 32.63
C ALA A 408 33.70 15.07 32.05
N ALA A 409 33.92 15.03 30.73
CA ALA A 409 34.91 15.85 30.06
C ALA A 409 34.48 17.32 29.99
N LYS A 410 35.44 18.24 30.17
CA LYS A 410 35.20 19.67 29.97
C LYS A 410 35.29 20.00 28.49
N THR A 411 34.13 20.10 27.83
CA THR A 411 34.02 20.44 26.40
C THR A 411 32.98 21.54 26.17
N GLY A 412 33.12 22.27 25.06
CA GLY A 412 32.09 23.21 24.57
C GLY A 412 30.99 22.53 23.75
N LEU A 413 31.11 21.22 23.51
CA LEU A 413 30.11 20.42 22.80
C LEU A 413 28.97 20.02 23.73
N THR A 414 27.74 20.01 23.23
CA THR A 414 26.64 19.30 23.89
C THR A 414 26.79 17.80 23.64
N VAL A 415 27.06 17.03 24.70
CA VAL A 415 27.13 15.57 24.63
C VAL A 415 25.76 14.98 24.95
N ILE A 416 25.23 14.18 24.03
CA ILE A 416 24.03 13.37 24.22
C ILE A 416 24.50 11.98 24.65
N PRO A 417 24.24 11.56 25.91
CA PRO A 417 24.61 10.22 26.35
C PRO A 417 23.68 9.19 25.71
N GLY A 418 24.24 8.16 25.10
CA GLY A 418 23.47 7.08 24.52
C GLY A 418 24.23 5.76 24.45
N GLU A 419 23.56 4.77 23.88
CA GLU A 419 24.05 3.40 23.76
C GLU A 419 23.37 2.73 22.56
N GLU A 420 24.13 2.04 21.70
CA GLU A 420 23.57 1.17 20.65
C GLU A 420 23.42 -0.26 21.18
N VAL A 421 22.19 -0.61 21.55
CA VAL A 421 21.83 -1.85 22.20
C VAL A 421 21.47 -2.89 21.15
N LYS A 422 22.08 -4.07 21.26
CA LYS A 422 21.70 -5.24 20.47
C LYS A 422 20.54 -5.96 21.14
N THR A 423 19.44 -6.11 20.43
CA THR A 423 18.25 -6.83 20.90
C THR A 423 18.39 -8.33 20.66
N GLY A 424 17.68 -9.13 21.46
CA GLY A 424 17.74 -10.58 21.40
C GLY A 424 17.08 -11.20 20.17
N ASP A 425 16.17 -10.47 19.52
CA ASP A 425 15.32 -11.01 18.45
C ASP A 425 15.20 -10.12 17.19
N GLN A 426 15.47 -8.81 17.25
CA GLN A 426 15.21 -7.88 16.14
C GLN A 426 16.22 -6.72 16.05
N GLY A 427 17.47 -7.01 15.70
CA GLY A 427 18.44 -5.96 15.34
C GLY A 427 18.90 -5.08 16.50
N GLU A 428 19.23 -3.82 16.20
CA GLU A 428 19.83 -2.85 17.13
C GLU A 428 18.91 -1.63 17.31
N VAL A 429 18.98 -1.04 18.51
CA VAL A 429 18.25 0.18 18.89
C VAL A 429 19.21 1.08 19.66
N ILE A 430 19.21 2.37 19.35
CA ILE A 430 19.94 3.37 20.13
C ILE A 430 19.01 3.98 21.17
N GLY A 431 19.43 3.97 22.43
CA GLY A 431 18.85 4.83 23.46
C GLY A 431 19.62 6.15 23.53
N LEU A 432 18.93 7.28 23.45
CA LEU A 432 19.52 8.61 23.66
C LEU A 432 19.01 9.21 24.98
N PHE A 433 19.80 10.11 25.58
CA PHE A 433 19.51 10.72 26.89
C PHE A 433 19.38 9.68 28.01
N LEU A 434 20.19 8.61 27.94
CA LEU A 434 20.23 7.57 28.97
C LEU A 434 20.97 8.05 30.23
N SER A 435 20.67 7.41 31.36
CA SER A 435 21.37 7.60 32.63
C SER A 435 22.19 6.39 33.06
N GLU A 436 21.85 5.20 32.56
CA GLU A 436 22.55 3.95 32.84
C GLU A 436 22.47 2.99 31.65
N GLU A 437 23.34 1.98 31.67
CA GLU A 437 23.44 0.95 30.63
C GLU A 437 22.14 0.14 30.49
N ILE A 438 21.73 -0.14 29.25
CA ILE A 438 20.57 -0.99 28.96
C ILE A 438 21.03 -2.45 28.87
N PRO A 439 20.34 -3.40 29.50
CA PRO A 439 20.69 -4.82 29.36
C PRO A 439 20.65 -5.29 27.90
N ARG A 440 21.75 -5.89 27.44
CA ARG A 440 21.88 -6.52 26.12
C ARG A 440 20.94 -7.73 25.98
N ASP A 441 20.56 -8.04 24.73
CA ASP A 441 19.81 -9.23 24.31
C ASP A 441 18.37 -9.30 24.87
N LEU A 442 17.85 -8.20 25.41
CA LEU A 442 16.42 -8.06 25.69
C LEU A 442 15.59 -8.17 24.39
N PRO A 443 14.36 -8.69 24.45
CA PRO A 443 13.43 -8.60 23.33
C PRO A 443 13.26 -7.14 22.88
N PHE A 444 13.07 -6.91 21.57
CA PHE A 444 13.01 -5.56 21.00
C PHE A 444 12.05 -4.62 21.74
N ALA A 445 10.84 -5.08 22.04
CA ALA A 445 9.84 -4.30 22.77
C ALA A 445 10.31 -3.95 24.20
N ASP A 446 11.00 -4.88 24.87
CA ASP A 446 11.51 -4.68 26.22
C ASP A 446 12.70 -3.71 26.23
N THR A 447 13.53 -3.73 25.18
CA THR A 447 14.58 -2.72 24.96
C THR A 447 13.97 -1.32 24.79
N LEU A 448 12.90 -1.17 24.01
CA LEU A 448 12.21 0.13 23.86
C LEU A 448 11.68 0.62 25.21
N ALA A 449 11.02 -0.27 25.96
CA ALA A 449 10.47 0.04 27.27
C ALA A 449 11.57 0.46 28.25
N ALA A 450 12.70 -0.25 28.31
CA ALA A 450 13.83 0.08 29.17
C ALA A 450 14.42 1.47 28.88
N ILE A 451 14.52 1.84 27.59
CA ILE A 451 14.96 3.19 27.20
C ILE A 451 13.97 4.26 27.69
N HIS A 452 12.67 4.03 27.51
CA HIS A 452 11.63 4.97 27.95
C HIS A 452 11.49 5.06 29.47
N GLU A 453 11.74 3.99 30.22
CA GLU A 453 11.73 3.98 31.68
C GLU A 453 12.78 4.93 32.29
N GLN A 454 13.93 5.08 31.63
CA GLN A 454 14.94 6.08 31.99
C GLN A 454 14.56 7.51 31.56
N GLY A 455 13.45 7.69 30.86
CA GLY A 455 13.10 8.95 30.20
C GLY A 455 13.96 9.24 28.96
N GLY A 456 14.66 8.24 28.43
CA GLY A 456 15.43 8.33 27.20
C GLY A 456 14.55 8.39 25.94
N LEU A 457 15.20 8.51 24.79
CA LEU A 457 14.55 8.49 23.48
C LEU A 457 14.99 7.25 22.70
N VAL A 458 14.03 6.59 22.07
CA VAL A 458 14.28 5.48 21.15
C VAL A 458 14.70 6.05 19.79
N TYR A 459 15.96 5.85 19.42
CA TYR A 459 16.50 6.12 18.10
C TYR A 459 16.70 4.80 17.37
N LEU A 460 16.02 4.59 16.24
CA LEU A 460 16.19 3.39 15.45
C LEU A 460 17.29 3.60 14.38
N PRO A 461 18.49 3.01 14.55
CA PRO A 461 19.60 3.15 13.61
C PRO A 461 19.38 2.28 12.36
N HIS A 462 19.92 2.73 11.23
CA HIS A 462 20.04 2.01 9.94
C HIS A 462 18.94 0.96 9.61
N PRO A 463 17.63 1.29 9.71
CA PRO A 463 16.52 0.32 9.83
C PRO A 463 16.26 -0.58 8.62
N PHE A 464 16.93 -0.32 7.48
CA PHE A 464 16.78 -1.08 6.24
C PHE A 464 18.10 -1.65 5.72
N ASP A 465 19.17 -1.58 6.51
CA ASP A 465 20.43 -2.21 6.16
C ASP A 465 20.35 -3.73 6.32
N ARG A 466 20.07 -4.41 5.19
CA ARG A 466 19.98 -5.88 5.15
C ARG A 466 21.33 -6.59 5.33
N MET A 467 22.43 -5.86 5.51
CA MET A 467 23.73 -6.42 5.87
C MET A 467 23.89 -6.59 7.38
N HIS A 468 23.03 -5.96 8.18
CA HIS A 468 22.97 -6.07 9.63
C HIS A 468 21.62 -6.67 10.06
N SER A 469 21.51 -7.04 11.35
CA SER A 469 20.24 -7.47 11.92
C SER A 469 19.34 -6.24 12.05
N ILE A 470 18.18 -6.25 11.38
CA ILE A 470 17.19 -5.15 11.42
C ILE A 470 15.81 -5.69 11.80
N PRO A 471 14.94 -4.89 12.44
CA PRO A 471 13.58 -5.29 12.69
C PRO A 471 12.82 -5.52 11.38
N ASP A 472 11.98 -6.54 11.32
CA ASP A 472 11.14 -6.75 10.14
C ASP A 472 10.07 -5.65 9.99
N ALA A 473 9.51 -5.52 8.77
CA ALA A 473 8.53 -4.47 8.48
C ALA A 473 7.24 -4.57 9.31
N ALA A 474 6.88 -5.76 9.82
CA ALA A 474 5.70 -5.93 10.67
C ALA A 474 5.98 -5.43 12.08
N THR A 475 7.16 -5.72 12.63
CA THR A 475 7.66 -5.22 13.91
C THR A 475 7.78 -3.70 13.88
N LEU A 476 8.41 -3.12 12.85
CA LEU A 476 8.48 -1.66 12.69
C LEU A 476 7.11 -1.00 12.71
N ARG A 477 6.10 -1.59 12.03
CA ARG A 477 4.73 -1.05 12.01
C ARG A 477 4.01 -1.17 13.35
N ARG A 478 4.34 -2.17 14.18
CA ARG A 478 3.73 -2.37 15.50
C ARG A 478 4.22 -1.33 16.51
N HIS A 479 5.50 -0.96 16.44
CA HIS A 479 6.16 -0.08 17.39
C HIS A 479 6.38 1.35 16.87
N LEU A 480 5.65 1.79 15.84
CA LEU A 480 5.80 3.15 15.28
C LEU A 480 5.58 4.25 16.32
N ASP A 481 4.72 4.03 17.30
CA ASP A 481 4.42 5.01 18.34
C ASP A 481 5.51 5.07 19.42
N GLU A 482 6.34 4.03 19.52
CA GLU A 482 7.43 3.90 20.51
C GLU A 482 8.79 4.36 19.95
N ILE A 483 8.94 4.49 18.62
CA ILE A 483 10.21 4.93 18.00
C ILE A 483 10.26 6.46 17.92
N ASP A 484 10.98 7.13 18.81
CA ASP A 484 11.03 8.60 18.85
C ASP A 484 11.72 9.23 17.64
N VAL A 485 12.87 8.66 17.23
CA VAL A 485 13.70 9.12 16.12
C VAL A 485 14.04 7.96 15.18
N PHE A 486 13.95 8.21 13.87
CA PHE A 486 14.19 7.20 12.82
C PHE A 486 15.35 7.64 11.93
N GLU A 487 16.44 6.88 11.88
CA GLU A 487 17.62 7.23 11.09
C GLU A 487 17.31 7.16 9.58
N VAL A 488 17.35 8.31 8.90
CA VAL A 488 17.11 8.40 7.44
C VAL A 488 18.40 8.56 6.63
N TYR A 489 19.51 8.80 7.30
CA TYR A 489 20.82 8.86 6.67
C TYR A 489 21.89 8.36 7.63
N ASN A 490 22.50 7.24 7.25
CA ASN A 490 23.71 6.71 7.85
C ASN A 490 24.82 6.75 6.78
N ALA A 491 25.96 7.37 7.14
CA ALA A 491 27.06 7.62 6.20
C ALA A 491 27.89 6.36 5.88
N ARG A 492 27.73 5.29 6.67
CA ARG A 492 28.53 4.06 6.59
C ARG A 492 27.85 2.92 5.81
N LEU A 493 26.60 3.11 5.37
CA LEU A 493 25.91 2.09 4.58
C LEU A 493 26.60 1.82 3.23
N LEU A 494 26.72 0.54 2.88
CA LEU A 494 27.31 0.12 1.60
C LEU A 494 26.47 0.54 0.39
N PHE A 495 25.14 0.60 0.54
CA PHE A 495 24.20 0.93 -0.53
C PHE A 495 23.29 2.08 -0.13
N ASP A 496 23.39 3.21 -0.83
CA ASP A 496 22.56 4.41 -0.57
C ASP A 496 21.04 4.14 -0.75
N ALA A 497 20.67 3.07 -1.46
CA ALA A 497 19.30 2.62 -1.59
C ALA A 497 18.61 2.33 -0.23
N TYR A 498 19.38 1.98 0.81
CA TYR A 498 18.85 1.81 2.17
C TYR A 498 18.47 3.14 2.82
N ASN A 499 19.30 4.19 2.69
CA ASN A 499 18.96 5.55 3.12
C ASN A 499 17.72 6.07 2.39
N GLU A 500 17.61 5.82 1.08
CA GLU A 500 16.40 6.19 0.34
C GLU A 500 15.16 5.44 0.85
N GLU A 501 15.28 4.16 1.20
CA GLU A 501 14.18 3.36 1.74
C GLU A 501 13.75 3.87 3.12
N ALA A 502 14.72 4.23 3.97
CA ALA A 502 14.53 4.86 5.28
C ALA A 502 13.79 6.19 5.20
N LEU A 503 14.28 7.11 4.36
CA LEU A 503 13.66 8.41 4.14
C LEU A 503 12.20 8.27 3.66
N ARG A 504 11.94 7.30 2.77
CA ARG A 504 10.59 7.04 2.27
C ARG A 504 9.66 6.51 3.36
N PHE A 505 10.14 5.61 4.21
CA PHE A 505 9.37 5.07 5.33
C PHE A 505 9.06 6.14 6.38
N ALA A 506 10.07 6.95 6.76
CA ALA A 506 9.89 8.04 7.71
C ALA A 506 8.89 9.09 7.20
N ARG A 507 8.95 9.47 5.91
CA ARG A 507 7.97 10.38 5.30
C ARG A 507 6.55 9.81 5.33
N LYS A 508 6.42 8.50 5.14
CA LYS A 508 5.13 7.80 5.09
C LYS A 508 4.38 7.85 6.41
N TYR A 509 5.06 7.57 7.51
CA TYR A 509 4.46 7.59 8.84
C TYR A 509 4.64 8.93 9.58
N ASN A 510 5.23 9.94 8.90
CA ASN A 510 5.59 11.24 9.46
C ASN A 510 6.46 11.12 10.73
N LEU A 511 7.47 10.24 10.68
CA LEU A 511 8.41 10.01 11.78
C LEU A 511 9.42 11.16 11.87
N THR A 512 9.87 11.43 13.09
CA THR A 512 10.99 12.34 13.35
C THR A 512 12.26 11.74 12.77
N MET A 513 12.98 12.50 11.96
CA MET A 513 14.12 11.98 11.19
C MET A 513 15.44 12.29 11.89
N GLY A 514 16.27 11.25 12.03
CA GLY A 514 17.65 11.33 12.52
C GLY A 514 18.67 11.10 11.41
N ALA A 515 19.92 11.49 11.65
CA ALA A 515 21.06 11.12 10.82
C ALA A 515 22.33 11.07 11.64
N GLY A 516 23.23 10.16 11.27
CA GLY A 516 24.51 10.00 11.95
C GLY A 516 25.60 9.46 11.03
N SER A 517 26.84 9.58 11.49
CA SER A 517 28.00 9.12 10.75
C SER A 517 28.29 7.63 10.92
N ASP A 518 27.85 7.04 12.03
CA ASP A 518 28.27 5.71 12.48
C ASP A 518 29.82 5.59 12.50
N ALA A 519 30.43 6.64 13.06
CA ALA A 519 31.88 6.81 13.03
C ALA A 519 32.58 5.82 13.97
N HIS A 520 33.55 5.08 13.41
CA HIS A 520 34.50 4.24 14.16
C HIS A 520 35.97 4.61 13.89
N VAL A 521 36.18 5.63 13.05
CA VAL A 521 37.47 6.30 12.85
C VAL A 521 37.24 7.80 12.83
N LEU A 522 38.21 8.60 13.28
CA LEU A 522 38.09 10.06 13.35
C LEU A 522 37.63 10.69 12.03
N GLN A 523 38.15 10.19 10.90
CA GLN A 523 37.79 10.68 9.57
C GLN A 523 36.32 10.46 9.22
N GLY A 524 35.60 9.57 9.91
CA GLY A 524 34.16 9.34 9.74
C GLY A 524 33.28 10.36 10.45
N VAL A 525 33.78 11.03 11.48
CA VAL A 525 33.02 11.99 12.31
C VAL A 525 32.44 13.10 11.44
N GLY A 526 31.14 13.37 11.59
CA GLY A 526 30.44 14.43 10.85
C GLY A 526 30.17 14.16 9.36
N THR A 527 30.46 12.94 8.87
CA THR A 527 30.14 12.55 7.48
C THR A 527 28.63 12.37 7.23
N GLY A 528 27.88 12.06 8.29
CA GLY A 528 26.43 12.18 8.37
C GLY A 528 26.07 12.99 9.61
N ALA A 529 25.32 14.07 9.41
CA ALA A 529 24.98 14.99 10.49
C ALA A 529 23.62 15.66 10.22
N LEU A 530 23.15 16.41 11.21
CA LEU A 530 21.95 17.23 11.16
C LEU A 530 22.32 18.67 11.41
N ARG A 531 21.80 19.58 10.60
CA ARG A 531 21.71 20.99 10.94
C ARG A 531 20.39 21.22 11.66
N MET A 532 20.44 21.61 12.93
CA MET A 532 19.27 21.78 13.77
C MET A 532 19.43 22.99 14.69
N ARG A 533 18.35 23.43 15.33
CA ARG A 533 18.41 24.50 16.33
C ARG A 533 19.10 24.01 17.59
N GLU A 534 19.85 24.89 18.24
CA GLU A 534 20.43 24.65 19.56
C GLU A 534 19.33 24.23 20.55
N PHE A 535 19.63 23.21 21.35
CA PHE A 535 18.73 22.63 22.36
C PHE A 535 19.49 22.44 23.67
N ARG A 536 18.76 22.40 24.79
CA ARG A 536 19.32 22.25 26.13
C ARG A 536 18.99 20.93 26.80
N ASP A 537 17.90 20.31 26.37
CA ASP A 537 17.38 19.09 26.96
C ASP A 537 16.77 18.18 25.87
N ARG A 538 16.31 17.01 26.32
CA ARG A 538 15.68 15.97 25.50
C ARG A 538 14.46 16.48 24.72
N ASP A 539 13.64 17.32 25.32
CA ASP A 539 12.38 17.77 24.72
C ASP A 539 12.63 18.87 23.69
N GLU A 540 13.53 19.82 23.98
CA GLU A 540 14.04 20.78 23.00
C GLU A 540 14.75 20.06 21.85
N PHE A 541 15.51 18.98 22.12
CA PHE A 541 16.13 18.16 21.08
C PHE A 541 15.11 17.58 20.10
N LEU A 542 14.07 16.90 20.61
CA LEU A 542 12.99 16.36 19.78
C LEU A 542 12.26 17.46 19.00
N ALA A 543 12.02 18.62 19.62
CA ALA A 543 11.39 19.75 18.94
C ALA A 543 12.26 20.25 17.78
N SER A 544 13.57 20.39 18.01
CA SER A 544 14.56 20.83 17.03
C SER A 544 14.70 19.87 15.84
N LEU A 545 14.60 18.56 16.07
CA LEU A 545 14.62 17.56 15.00
C LEU A 545 13.49 17.71 13.98
N ARG A 546 12.35 18.30 14.36
CA ARG A 546 11.20 18.47 13.45
C ARG A 546 11.50 19.36 12.25
N SER A 547 12.44 20.29 12.39
CA SER A 547 12.88 21.22 11.34
C SER A 547 14.32 20.99 10.90
N ALA A 548 14.98 19.94 11.41
CA ALA A 548 16.37 19.62 11.12
C ALA A 548 16.59 19.23 9.65
N GLN A 549 17.77 19.57 9.15
CA GLN A 549 18.21 19.28 7.78
C GLN A 549 19.35 18.27 7.81
N VAL A 550 19.20 17.16 7.09
CA VAL A 550 20.26 16.17 6.94
C VAL A 550 21.40 16.77 6.11
N LEU A 551 22.59 16.83 6.72
CA LEU A 551 23.84 17.19 6.07
C LEU A 551 24.61 15.91 5.69
N ARG A 552 24.94 15.79 4.40
CA ARG A 552 25.69 14.66 3.86
C ARG A 552 27.07 15.13 3.44
N ARG A 553 28.12 14.63 4.08
CA ARG A 553 29.53 14.85 3.72
C ARG A 553 30.18 13.50 3.41
N PRO A 554 29.72 12.79 2.35
CA PRO A 554 30.10 11.40 2.13
C PRO A 554 31.61 11.26 1.90
N LYS A 555 32.23 10.31 2.60
CA LYS A 555 33.59 9.83 2.34
C LYS A 555 33.51 8.40 1.81
N SER A 556 34.54 7.95 1.10
CA SER A 556 34.58 6.59 0.55
C SER A 556 34.49 5.56 1.69
N LEU A 557 33.50 4.66 1.63
CA LEU A 557 33.34 3.60 2.63
C LEU A 557 34.57 2.68 2.68
N LEU A 558 35.14 2.33 1.52
CA LEU A 558 36.37 1.54 1.43
C LEU A 558 37.54 2.25 2.12
N TYR A 559 37.62 3.57 1.99
CA TYR A 559 38.62 4.37 2.67
C TYR A 559 38.43 4.31 4.19
N LEU A 560 37.21 4.55 4.69
CA LEU A 560 36.92 4.49 6.13
C LEU A 560 37.13 3.08 6.71
N GLN A 561 36.72 2.03 6.01
CA GLN A 561 36.94 0.63 6.42
C GLN A 561 38.43 0.27 6.44
N SER A 562 39.22 0.74 5.46
CA SER A 562 40.66 0.50 5.45
C SER A 562 41.37 1.13 6.65
N LEU A 563 40.94 2.32 7.08
CA LEU A 563 41.45 2.99 8.28
C LEU A 563 41.04 2.25 9.55
N LYS A 564 39.80 1.75 9.62
CA LYS A 564 39.31 0.93 10.75
C LYS A 564 40.17 -0.31 10.94
N TRP A 565 40.40 -1.09 9.87
CA TRP A 565 41.23 -2.29 9.93
C TRP A 565 42.68 -1.97 10.30
N ALA A 566 43.23 -0.85 9.80
CA ALA A 566 44.58 -0.41 10.16
C ALA A 566 44.69 -0.05 11.66
N ALA A 567 43.67 0.61 12.22
CA ALA A 567 43.61 0.96 13.64
C ALA A 567 43.55 -0.30 14.53
N GLN A 568 42.64 -1.23 14.21
CA GLN A 568 42.49 -2.50 14.94
C GLN A 568 43.74 -3.38 14.86
N ALA A 569 44.43 -3.40 13.72
CA ALA A 569 45.68 -4.13 13.58
C ALA A 569 46.81 -3.54 14.44
N LYS A 570 46.82 -2.22 14.64
CA LYS A 570 47.83 -1.53 15.46
C LYS A 570 47.65 -1.80 16.96
N GLU A 571 46.40 -1.97 17.42
CA GLU A 571 46.09 -2.34 18.81
C GLU A 571 46.43 -3.79 19.11
N ARG A 572 46.18 -4.74 18.19
CA ARG A 572 46.54 -6.16 18.39
C ARG A 572 48.05 -6.44 18.47
N VAL A 573 48.88 -5.46 18.09
CA VAL A 573 50.35 -5.56 18.06
C VAL A 573 50.98 -4.83 19.26
N ARG A 574 50.21 -4.08 20.04
CA ARG A 574 50.60 -3.53 21.35
C ARG A 574 50.22 -4.50 22.46
#